data_AF-A0A099P9C7-F1
#
_entry.id   AF-A0A099P9C7-F1
#
_cell.length_a   1.000
_cell.length_b   1.000
_cell.length_c   1.000
_cell.angle_alpha   90.00
_cell.angle_beta   90.00
_cell.angle_gamma   90.00
#
_symmetry.space_group_name_H-M   'P 1'
#
loop_
_entity.id
_entity.type
_entity.pdbx_description
1 polymer ?
#
loop_
_entity_poly.entity_id
_entity_poly.type
_entity_poly.pdbx_seq_one_letter_code
_entity_poly.pdbx_strand_id
1 'polypeptide(L)'
;MKNVANLLGVLTVATASLGFSGMVSAHGDVVPQSVDTKGLTPLGNETWLEENPYHKEHPEYEVAVRIGASAYNQNCARCHGLEAISGGIAPDLRELENGFVGDEWFIYRVREGAVRDGRVYMPRMADHMDQEAVWAIRAWLETVSLESN
;
A
#
# COMPACT_ATOMS: atom_id res chain seq x y z
N MET A 1 51.39 16.76 -24.74
CA MET A 1 51.22 16.58 -23.28
C MET A 1 49.83 16.97 -22.77
N LYS A 2 49.28 18.15 -23.13
CA LYS A 2 47.92 18.60 -22.72
C LYS A 2 46.79 17.61 -23.06
N ASN A 3 46.86 16.99 -24.24
CA ASN A 3 45.84 16.03 -24.69
C ASN A 3 45.86 14.70 -23.93
N VAL A 4 47.03 14.29 -23.42
CA VAL A 4 47.20 13.05 -22.65
C VAL A 4 46.69 13.24 -21.22
N ALA A 5 46.91 14.42 -20.63
CA ALA A 5 46.35 14.78 -19.32
C ALA A 5 44.82 14.89 -19.34
N ASN A 6 44.24 15.44 -20.42
CA ASN A 6 42.79 15.46 -20.61
C ASN A 6 42.21 14.05 -20.80
N LEU A 7 42.91 13.17 -21.53
CA LEU A 7 42.47 11.79 -21.74
C LEU A 7 42.50 10.98 -20.42
N LEU A 8 43.56 11.15 -19.61
CA LEU A 8 43.65 10.54 -18.28
C LEU A 8 42.58 11.06 -17.32
N GLY A 9 42.31 12.37 -17.32
CA GLY A 9 41.27 12.98 -16.49
C GLY A 9 39.86 12.51 -16.85
N VAL A 10 39.57 12.32 -18.14
CA VAL A 10 38.29 11.76 -18.60
C VAL A 10 38.16 10.28 -18.19
N LEU A 11 39.25 9.52 -18.25
CA LEU A 11 39.26 8.10 -17.87
C LEU A 11 39.02 7.90 -16.36
N THR A 12 39.59 8.72 -15.49
CA THR A 12 39.35 8.67 -14.04
C THR A 12 37.93 9.06 -13.65
N VAL A 13 37.33 10.07 -14.30
CA VAL A 13 35.93 10.46 -14.07
C VAL A 13 34.95 9.37 -14.53
N ALA A 14 35.21 8.73 -15.67
CA ALA A 14 34.40 7.63 -16.19
C ALA A 14 34.46 6.37 -15.29
N THR A 15 35.64 6.07 -14.73
CA THR A 15 35.82 4.91 -13.85
C THR A 15 35.16 5.14 -12.47
N ALA A 16 35.17 6.39 -11.97
CA ALA A 16 34.51 6.76 -10.72
C ALA A 16 32.96 6.72 -10.82
N SER A 17 32.39 7.00 -11.99
CA SER A 17 30.93 6.97 -12.21
C SER A 17 30.39 5.54 -12.39
N LEU A 18 31.20 4.60 -12.88
CA LEU A 18 30.86 3.16 -12.94
C LEU A 18 30.90 2.46 -11.57
N GLY A 19 31.64 3.01 -10.59
CA GLY A 19 31.72 2.47 -9.23
C GLY A 19 30.54 2.87 -8.32
N PHE A 20 29.67 3.79 -8.76
CA PHE A 20 28.56 4.32 -7.95
C PHE A 20 27.21 3.65 -8.25
N SER A 21 27.18 2.55 -9.01
CA SER A 21 26.03 1.65 -9.07
C SER A 21 25.90 0.87 -7.76
N GLY A 22 25.65 1.59 -6.66
CA GLY A 22 25.32 1.00 -5.38
C GLY A 22 24.10 0.11 -5.52
N MET A 23 24.06 -0.98 -4.76
CA MET A 23 22.92 -1.86 -4.65
C MET A 23 21.71 -1.06 -4.15
N VAL A 24 20.92 -0.52 -5.07
CA VAL A 24 19.61 0.02 -4.75
C VAL A 24 18.73 -1.19 -4.49
N SER A 25 18.44 -1.46 -3.22
CA SER A 25 17.32 -2.35 -2.84
C SER A 25 16.02 -1.66 -3.23
N ALA A 26 15.70 -1.67 -4.53
CA ALA A 26 14.45 -1.13 -5.08
C ALA A 26 13.25 -2.03 -4.73
N HIS A 27 13.50 -3.24 -4.26
CA HIS A 27 12.48 -4.14 -3.74
C HIS A 27 12.45 -3.97 -2.22
N GLY A 28 11.37 -3.36 -1.72
CA GLY A 28 11.10 -3.25 -0.29
C GLY A 28 10.90 -4.61 0.36
N ASP A 29 10.87 -4.63 1.69
CA ASP A 29 10.52 -5.83 2.46
C ASP A 29 9.14 -6.36 2.02
N VAL A 30 9.02 -7.67 1.91
CA VAL A 30 7.77 -8.37 1.54
C VAL A 30 6.92 -8.73 2.74
N VAL A 31 7.40 -8.46 3.95
CA VAL A 31 6.63 -8.51 5.19
C VAL A 31 5.70 -7.29 5.26
N PRO A 32 4.43 -7.42 5.67
CA PRO A 32 3.55 -6.27 5.90
C PRO A 32 4.17 -5.26 6.87
N GLN A 33 4.05 -3.98 6.54
CA GLN A 33 4.66 -2.87 7.27
C GLN A 33 3.59 -2.00 7.93
N SER A 34 3.94 -1.40 9.07
CA SER A 34 3.13 -0.36 9.70
C SER A 34 2.98 0.85 8.78
N VAL A 35 1.89 1.59 8.95
CA VAL A 35 1.55 2.76 8.14
C VAL A 35 1.58 4.01 9.01
N ASP A 36 2.18 5.10 8.52
CA ASP A 36 2.10 6.41 9.18
C ASP A 36 0.71 7.03 8.95
N THR A 37 -0.11 7.02 9.99
CA THR A 37 -1.48 7.55 9.99
C THR A 37 -1.56 9.00 10.47
N LYS A 38 -0.43 9.71 10.53
CA LYS A 38 -0.39 11.10 10.97
C LYS A 38 -1.36 11.99 10.19
N GLY A 39 -2.22 12.68 10.93
CA GLY A 39 -3.25 13.56 10.40
C GLY A 39 -4.65 12.94 10.40
N LEU A 40 -4.79 11.67 10.80
CA LEU A 40 -6.06 11.03 11.09
C LEU A 40 -6.35 11.07 12.59
N THR A 41 -7.61 11.22 12.95
CA THR A 41 -8.07 11.08 14.33
C THR A 41 -7.91 9.62 14.78
N PRO A 42 -7.30 9.35 15.96
CA PRO A 42 -7.20 8.00 16.49
C PRO A 42 -8.59 7.38 16.74
N LEU A 43 -8.82 6.21 16.16
CA LEU A 43 -10.03 5.40 16.28
C LEU A 43 -9.91 4.39 17.44
N GLY A 44 -8.70 4.18 17.96
CA GLY A 44 -8.44 3.25 19.05
C GLY A 44 -8.23 1.80 18.57
N ASN A 45 -7.87 0.93 19.51
CA ASN A 45 -7.36 -0.42 19.24
C ASN A 45 -8.19 -1.56 19.88
N GLU A 46 -9.17 -1.24 20.73
CA GLU A 46 -9.96 -2.26 21.44
C GLU A 46 -11.13 -2.78 20.60
N THR A 47 -11.90 -1.86 20.02
CA THR A 47 -13.10 -2.18 19.23
C THR A 47 -12.93 -1.69 17.80
N TRP A 48 -13.03 -2.62 16.86
CA TRP A 48 -13.04 -2.28 15.44
C TRP A 48 -14.41 -1.72 15.06
N LEU A 49 -14.40 -0.65 14.28
CA LEU A 49 -15.57 -0.16 13.56
C LEU A 49 -16.00 -1.21 12.54
N GLU A 50 -17.28 -1.17 12.19
CA GLU A 50 -17.88 -2.06 11.19
C GLU A 50 -18.00 -1.36 9.83
N GLU A 51 -17.93 -0.03 9.81
CA GLU A 51 -18.08 0.84 8.64
C GLU A 51 -16.88 1.77 8.48
N ASN A 52 -16.59 2.14 7.24
CA ASN A 52 -15.56 3.09 6.90
C ASN A 52 -15.91 4.50 7.43
N PRO A 53 -15.16 5.05 8.40
CA PRO A 53 -15.43 6.39 8.92
C PRO A 53 -15.03 7.50 7.94
N TYR A 54 -14.14 7.22 6.98
CA TYR A 54 -13.59 8.19 6.04
C TYR A 54 -14.40 8.22 4.74
N HIS A 55 -15.68 8.56 4.85
CA HIS A 55 -16.56 8.86 3.70
C HIS A 55 -16.26 10.27 3.14
N LYS A 56 -16.78 10.59 1.94
CA LYS A 56 -16.46 11.84 1.21
C LYS A 56 -16.72 13.12 2.01
N GLU A 57 -17.72 13.12 2.89
CA GLU A 57 -18.08 14.27 3.74
C GLU A 57 -17.25 14.36 5.02
N HIS A 58 -16.44 13.33 5.35
CA HIS A 58 -15.59 13.34 6.52
C HIS A 58 -14.46 14.38 6.36
N PRO A 59 -14.18 15.21 7.38
CA PRO A 59 -13.16 16.27 7.28
C PRO A 59 -11.74 15.75 6.98
N GLU A 60 -11.47 14.49 7.28
CA GLU A 60 -10.17 13.84 7.07
C GLU A 60 -10.12 12.97 5.80
N TYR A 61 -11.19 12.96 4.98
CA TYR A 61 -11.32 12.11 3.79
C TYR A 61 -10.08 12.18 2.87
N GLU A 62 -9.68 13.38 2.47
CA GLU A 62 -8.53 13.58 1.56
C GLU A 62 -7.20 13.08 2.17
N VAL A 63 -7.04 13.22 3.48
CA VAL A 63 -5.86 12.71 4.20
C VAL A 63 -5.89 11.18 4.22
N ALA A 64 -7.05 10.59 4.50
CA ALA A 64 -7.25 9.15 4.52
C ALA A 64 -7.02 8.53 3.13
N VAL A 65 -7.60 9.09 2.06
CA VAL A 65 -7.38 8.62 0.68
C VAL A 65 -5.90 8.66 0.30
N ARG A 66 -5.19 9.74 0.64
CA ARG A 66 -3.75 9.87 0.36
C ARG A 66 -2.90 8.84 1.13
N ILE A 67 -3.19 8.64 2.42
CA ILE A 67 -2.51 7.63 3.24
C ILE A 67 -2.83 6.24 2.71
N GLY A 68 -4.10 5.97 2.40
CA GLY A 68 -4.62 4.73 1.85
C GLY A 68 -3.94 4.32 0.55
N ALA A 69 -3.78 5.25 -0.40
CA ALA A 69 -3.10 4.98 -1.66
C ALA A 69 -1.65 4.50 -1.44
N SER A 70 -0.94 5.19 -0.54
CA SER A 70 0.44 4.84 -0.18
C SER A 70 0.52 3.51 0.55
N ALA A 71 -0.34 3.31 1.54
CA ALA A 71 -0.42 2.09 2.35
C ALA A 71 -0.76 0.87 1.50
N TYR A 72 -1.74 1.01 0.60
CA TYR A 72 -2.14 -0.02 -0.35
C TYR A 72 -0.99 -0.43 -1.27
N ASN A 73 -0.30 0.54 -1.86
CA ASN A 73 0.83 0.27 -2.75
C ASN A 73 1.97 -0.48 -2.05
N GLN A 74 2.20 -0.18 -0.76
CA GLN A 74 3.24 -0.84 0.02
C GLN A 74 2.84 -2.25 0.46
N ASN A 75 1.57 -2.47 0.82
CA ASN A 75 1.16 -3.67 1.56
C ASN A 75 0.26 -4.64 0.78
N CYS A 76 -0.48 -4.17 -0.22
CA CYS A 76 -1.57 -4.92 -0.84
C CYS A 76 -1.33 -5.16 -2.34
N ALA A 77 -0.75 -4.17 -3.03
CA ALA A 77 -0.64 -4.16 -4.49
C ALA A 77 0.16 -5.33 -5.08
N ARG A 78 1.05 -5.95 -4.30
CA ARG A 78 1.80 -7.14 -4.75
C ARG A 78 0.89 -8.33 -5.10
N CYS A 79 -0.24 -8.47 -4.39
CA CYS A 79 -1.18 -9.58 -4.60
C CYS A 79 -2.44 -9.13 -5.33
N HIS A 80 -2.94 -7.94 -4.99
CA HIS A 80 -4.18 -7.40 -5.55
C HIS A 80 -3.96 -6.46 -6.75
N GLY A 81 -2.71 -6.22 -7.13
CA GLY A 81 -2.32 -5.41 -8.28
C GLY A 81 -2.16 -3.91 -7.99
N LEU A 82 -1.45 -3.21 -8.86
CA LEU A 82 -1.34 -1.74 -8.78
C LEU A 82 -2.71 -1.13 -9.06
N GLU A 83 -3.06 -0.05 -8.36
CA GLU A 83 -4.37 0.61 -8.49
C GLU A 83 -5.55 -0.35 -8.24
N ALA A 84 -5.32 -1.43 -7.49
CA ALA A 84 -6.27 -2.52 -7.26
C ALA A 84 -6.67 -3.35 -8.49
N ILE A 85 -5.97 -3.18 -9.61
CA ILE A 85 -6.19 -3.93 -10.85
C ILE A 85 -5.50 -5.28 -10.75
N SER A 86 -6.25 -6.34 -10.48
CA SER A 86 -5.64 -7.66 -10.23
C SER A 86 -4.97 -8.25 -11.47
N GLY A 87 -3.79 -8.84 -11.26
CA GLY A 87 -3.10 -9.69 -12.24
C GLY A 87 -3.46 -11.18 -12.16
N GLY A 88 -4.46 -11.56 -11.34
CA GLY A 88 -4.93 -12.94 -11.19
C GLY A 88 -4.34 -13.73 -10.01
N ILE A 89 -3.52 -13.10 -9.15
CA ILE A 89 -2.99 -13.73 -7.92
C ILE A 89 -4.04 -13.74 -6.81
N ALA A 90 -4.69 -12.60 -6.58
CA ALA A 90 -5.77 -12.39 -5.63
C ALA A 90 -6.95 -11.68 -6.32
N PRO A 91 -8.13 -11.55 -5.70
CA PRO A 91 -9.28 -10.84 -6.30
C PRO A 91 -8.96 -9.37 -6.65
N ASP A 92 -9.59 -8.85 -7.69
CA ASP A 92 -9.58 -7.42 -8.03
C ASP A 92 -10.42 -6.66 -7.00
N LEU A 93 -9.81 -5.74 -6.27
CA LEU A 93 -10.51 -5.08 -5.15
C LEU A 93 -11.41 -3.93 -5.62
N ARG A 94 -11.38 -3.57 -6.91
CA ARG A 94 -12.30 -2.58 -7.47
C ARG A 94 -13.70 -3.18 -7.70
N GLU A 95 -13.82 -4.50 -7.65
CA GLU A 95 -15.09 -5.23 -7.68
C GLU A 95 -15.77 -5.29 -6.30
N LEU A 96 -15.09 -4.83 -5.24
CA LEU A 96 -15.70 -4.75 -3.92
C LEU A 96 -16.78 -3.66 -3.89
N GLU A 97 -17.98 -4.03 -3.48
CA GLU A 97 -19.12 -3.11 -3.31
C GLU A 97 -18.75 -1.92 -2.41
N ASN A 98 -19.29 -0.74 -2.68
CA ASN A 98 -19.11 0.44 -1.83
C ASN A 98 -20.10 0.45 -0.66
N GLY A 99 -19.72 1.09 0.45
CA GLY A 99 -20.55 1.18 1.65
C GLY A 99 -20.58 -0.09 2.49
N PHE A 100 -21.60 -0.19 3.37
CA PHE A 100 -21.66 -1.13 4.50
C PHE A 100 -21.31 -2.58 4.14
N VAL A 101 -21.91 -3.13 3.08
CA VAL A 101 -21.72 -4.55 2.72
C VAL A 101 -20.27 -4.84 2.32
N GLY A 102 -19.67 -3.93 1.55
CA GLY A 102 -18.25 -4.03 1.19
C GLY A 102 -17.32 -3.78 2.37
N ASP A 103 -17.69 -2.87 3.28
CA ASP A 103 -16.92 -2.56 4.49
C ASP A 103 -16.85 -3.76 5.43
N GLU A 104 -17.99 -4.42 5.68
CA GLU A 104 -18.07 -5.64 6.48
C GLU A 104 -17.16 -6.74 5.89
N TRP A 105 -17.21 -6.94 4.57
CA TRP A 105 -16.37 -7.93 3.92
C TRP A 105 -14.88 -7.56 3.95
N PHE A 106 -14.57 -6.29 3.71
CA PHE A 106 -13.20 -5.77 3.75
C PHE A 106 -12.58 -5.95 5.13
N ILE A 107 -13.26 -5.49 6.18
CA ILE A 107 -12.73 -5.54 7.54
C ILE A 107 -12.60 -6.97 8.04
N TYR A 108 -13.56 -7.84 7.72
CA TYR A 108 -13.47 -9.27 8.00
C TYR A 108 -12.23 -9.88 7.35
N ARG A 109 -11.99 -9.62 6.06
CA ARG A 109 -10.84 -10.19 5.33
C ARG A 109 -9.51 -9.64 5.80
N VAL A 110 -9.43 -8.35 6.10
CA VAL A 110 -8.21 -7.73 6.63
C VAL A 110 -7.85 -8.28 8.02
N ARG A 111 -8.87 -8.54 8.86
CA ARG A 111 -8.67 -9.02 10.23
C ARG A 111 -8.41 -10.52 10.33
N GLU A 112 -9.09 -11.32 9.51
CA GLU A 112 -9.02 -12.79 9.58
C GLU A 112 -8.08 -13.39 8.52
N GLY A 113 -7.71 -12.61 7.50
CA GLY A 113 -6.93 -13.08 6.38
C GLY A 113 -7.67 -14.16 5.57
N ALA A 114 -6.89 -14.98 4.88
CA ALA A 114 -7.40 -16.14 4.15
C ALA A 114 -6.40 -17.29 4.25
N VAL A 115 -6.84 -18.39 4.87
CA VAL A 115 -6.08 -19.63 5.00
C VAL A 115 -6.88 -20.77 4.36
N ARG A 116 -6.22 -21.57 3.51
CA ARG A 116 -6.81 -22.76 2.91
C ARG A 116 -5.79 -23.89 2.91
N ASP A 117 -6.21 -25.07 3.38
CA ASP A 117 -5.36 -26.26 3.51
C ASP A 117 -4.04 -25.99 4.27
N GLY A 118 -4.12 -25.17 5.32
CA GLY A 118 -2.97 -24.76 6.14
C GLY A 118 -2.01 -23.76 5.48
N ARG A 119 -2.31 -23.27 4.27
CA ARG A 119 -1.51 -22.25 3.58
C ARG A 119 -2.16 -20.89 3.71
N VAL A 120 -1.36 -19.87 4.04
CA VAL A 120 -1.78 -18.47 4.11
C VAL A 120 -1.79 -17.88 2.71
N TYR A 121 -2.97 -17.47 2.23
CA TYR A 121 -3.17 -16.78 0.95
C TYR A 121 -3.24 -15.26 1.14
N MET A 122 -3.83 -14.83 2.25
CA MET A 122 -3.86 -13.43 2.68
C MET A 122 -3.49 -13.41 4.17
N PRO A 123 -2.43 -12.69 4.58
CA PRO A 123 -2.10 -12.54 5.98
C PRO A 123 -3.16 -11.72 6.72
N ARG A 124 -3.21 -11.85 8.05
CA ARG A 124 -4.03 -11.02 8.91
C ARG A 124 -3.40 -9.63 8.98
N MET A 125 -3.79 -8.76 8.06
CA MET A 125 -3.18 -7.43 7.91
C MET A 125 -3.38 -6.56 9.15
N ALA A 126 -4.47 -6.78 9.90
CA ALA A 126 -4.72 -6.11 11.18
C ALA A 126 -3.69 -6.41 12.28
N ASP A 127 -2.81 -7.40 12.12
CA ASP A 127 -1.69 -7.64 13.04
C ASP A 127 -0.49 -6.70 12.80
N HIS A 128 -0.49 -5.98 11.69
CA HIS A 128 0.64 -5.19 11.20
C HIS A 128 0.37 -3.69 11.06
N MET A 129 -0.90 -3.30 11.05
CA MET A 129 -1.30 -1.91 10.91
C MET A 129 -2.56 -1.63 11.71
N ASP A 130 -2.63 -0.42 12.25
CA ASP A 130 -3.74 0.03 13.07
C ASP A 130 -5.00 0.29 12.22
N GLN A 131 -6.14 0.40 12.88
CA GLN A 131 -7.44 0.51 12.23
C GLN A 131 -7.55 1.74 11.31
N GLU A 132 -6.92 2.85 11.66
CA GLU A 132 -6.87 4.07 10.85
C GLU A 132 -6.22 3.80 9.48
N ALA A 133 -5.16 2.99 9.45
CA ALA A 133 -4.50 2.61 8.21
C ALA A 133 -5.37 1.69 7.35
N VAL A 134 -6.04 0.74 7.99
CA VAL A 134 -6.97 -0.19 7.33
C VAL A 134 -8.12 0.57 6.68
N TRP A 135 -8.77 1.49 7.42
CA TRP A 135 -9.86 2.29 6.88
C TRP A 135 -9.39 3.33 5.85
N ALA A 136 -8.18 3.88 6.00
CA ALA A 136 -7.60 4.73 4.97
C ALA A 136 -7.43 3.97 3.64
N ILE A 137 -6.96 2.71 3.67
CA ILE A 137 -6.90 1.85 2.48
C ILE A 137 -8.29 1.67 1.87
N ARG A 138 -9.32 1.42 2.70
CA ARG A 138 -10.70 1.27 2.23
C ARG A 138 -11.21 2.54 1.55
N ALA A 139 -11.02 3.70 2.17
CA ALA A 139 -11.41 5.00 1.61
C ALA A 139 -10.76 5.25 0.25
N TRP A 140 -9.50 4.86 0.07
CA TRP A 140 -8.84 4.91 -1.23
C TRP A 140 -9.41 3.89 -2.22
N LEU A 141 -9.69 2.65 -1.80
CA LEU A 141 -10.28 1.61 -2.68
C LEU A 141 -11.62 2.07 -3.27
N GLU A 142 -12.45 2.76 -2.49
CA GLU A 142 -13.71 3.34 -2.97
C GLU A 142 -13.49 4.38 -4.09
N THR A 143 -12.33 5.05 -4.15
CA THR A 143 -12.01 6.00 -5.23
C THR A 143 -11.68 5.33 -6.57
N VAL A 144 -11.21 4.07 -6.51
CA VAL A 144 -10.82 3.28 -7.70
C VAL A 144 -11.82 2.16 -8.01
N SER A 145 -12.93 2.09 -7.26
CA SER A 145 -14.01 1.13 -7.44
C SER A 145 -14.62 1.20 -8.84
N LEU A 146 -15.12 0.06 -9.33
CA LEU A 146 -15.87 -0.03 -10.58
C LEU A 146 -17.32 0.44 -10.42
N GLU A 147 -17.82 0.53 -9.18
CA GLU A 147 -19.14 1.07 -8.91
C GLU A 147 -19.15 2.59 -9.10
N SER A 148 -20.26 3.10 -9.65
CA SER A 148 -20.43 4.54 -9.83
C SER A 148 -20.47 5.23 -8.46
N ASN A 149 -19.56 6.19 -8.30
CA ASN A 149 -19.31 6.97 -7.10
C ASN A 149 -20.26 8.18 -6.93
#